data_AF-A0A0A3INX2-F1
#
_entry.id   AF-A0A0A3INX2-F1
#
_cell.length_a   1.000
_cell.length_b   1.000
_cell.length_c   1.000
_cell.angle_alpha   90.00
_cell.angle_beta   90.00
_cell.angle_gamma   90.00
#
_symmetry.space_group_name_H-M   'P 1'
#
loop_
_entity.id
_entity.type
_entity.pdbx_description
1 polymer ?
#
loop_
_entity_poly.entity_id
_entity_poly.type
_entity_poly.pdbx_seq_one_letter_code
_entity_poly.pdbx_strand_id
1 'polypeptide(L)' 'MKFKLLTWTFFLPLLLFFTLMFLVEISIYSILPPELGGMNIWMEFKQVWYRSVSFYAIILIAVFWLYLRMFKALT' A
#
# COMPACT_ATOMS: atom_id res chain seq x y z
N MET A 1 -12.42 13.38 -20.89
CA MET A 1 -11.63 12.12 -20.88
C MET A 1 -10.23 12.27 -20.28
N LYS A 2 -9.48 13.35 -20.57
CA LYS A 2 -8.07 13.53 -20.16
C LYS A 2 -7.80 13.42 -18.65
N PHE A 3 -8.64 14.02 -17.80
CA PHE A 3 -8.42 13.99 -16.34
C PHE A 3 -8.55 12.57 -15.72
N LYS A 4 -9.54 11.78 -16.18
CA LYS A 4 -9.69 10.39 -15.74
C LYS A 4 -8.46 9.59 -16.15
N LEU A 5 -8.05 9.70 -17.41
CA LEU A 5 -6.85 9.03 -17.92
C LEU A 5 -5.61 9.42 -17.10
N LEU A 6 -5.40 10.72 -16.84
CA LEU A 6 -4.30 11.25 -16.03
C LEU A 6 -4.26 10.65 -14.62
N THR A 7 -5.41 10.62 -13.93
CA THR A 7 -5.48 10.01 -12.60
C THR A 7 -5.16 8.52 -12.63
N TRP A 8 -5.65 7.77 -13.62
CA TRP A 8 -5.34 6.34 -13.72
C TRP A 8 -3.87 6.09 -14.08
N THR A 9 -3.29 6.86 -15.00
CA THR A 9 -1.90 6.71 -15.41
C THR A 9 -0.92 7.06 -14.29
N PHE A 10 -1.26 7.98 -13.39
CA PHE A 10 -0.37 8.35 -12.28
C PHE A 10 -0.58 7.47 -11.03
N PHE A 11 -1.83 7.29 -10.61
CA PHE A 11 -2.12 6.62 -9.35
C PHE A 11 -1.96 5.10 -9.44
N LEU A 12 -2.27 4.48 -10.59
CA LEU A 12 -2.20 3.03 -10.72
C LEU A 12 -0.75 2.49 -10.60
N PRO A 13 0.27 3.05 -11.29
CA PRO A 13 1.64 2.58 -11.13
C PRO A 13 2.20 2.82 -9.73
N LEU A 14 1.89 3.97 -9.11
CA LEU A 14 2.30 4.27 -7.74
C LEU A 14 1.70 3.26 -6.76
N LEU A 15 0.41 2.97 -6.88
CA LEU A 15 -0.29 2.04 -6.00
C LEU A 15 0.27 0.62 -6.16
N LEU A 16 0.57 0.19 -7.40
CA LEU A 16 1.24 -1.08 -7.67
C LEU A 16 2.65 -1.13 -7.06
N PHE A 17 3.45 -0.08 -7.25
CA PHE A 17 4.80 0.02 -6.71
C PHE A 17 4.81 -0.13 -5.19
N PHE A 18 4.00 0.66 -4.48
CA PHE A 18 3.96 0.58 -3.01
C PHE A 18 3.36 -0.72 -2.49
N THR A 19 2.42 -1.33 -3.23
CA THR A 19 1.89 -2.65 -2.87
C THR A 19 2.98 -3.73 -2.98
N LEU A 20 3.77 -3.71 -4.05
CA LEU A 20 4.90 -4.63 -4.21
C LEU A 20 5.95 -4.41 -3.12
N MET A 21 6.30 -3.15 -2.82
CA MET A 21 7.23 -2.82 -1.73
C MET A 21 6.72 -3.32 -0.38
N PHE A 22 5.43 -3.16 -0.09
CA PHE A 22 4.83 -3.64 1.14
C PHE A 22 4.85 -5.19 1.24
N LEU A 23 4.61 -5.88 0.13
CA LEU A 23 4.73 -7.35 0.09
C LEU A 23 6.18 -7.80 0.31
N VAL A 24 7.16 -7.10 -0.25
CA VAL A 24 8.57 -7.35 0.01
C VAL A 24 8.90 -7.12 1.49
N GLU A 25 8.42 -6.02 2.07
CA GLU A 25 8.59 -5.74 3.50
C GLU A 25 8.02 -6.86 4.37
N ILE A 26 6.81 -7.33 4.10
CA ILE A 26 6.22 -8.48 4.80
C ILE A 26 7.08 -9.73 4.61
N SER A 27 7.51 -10.00 3.38
CA SER A 27 8.27 -11.22 3.06
C SER A 27 9.61 -11.29 3.79
N ILE A 28 10.26 -10.15 4.04
CA ILE A 28 11.55 -10.09 4.76
C ILE A 28 11.41 -10.66 6.18
N TYR A 29 10.27 -10.43 6.85
CA TYR A 29 10.03 -10.96 8.19
C TYR A 29 9.66 -12.45 8.18
N SER A 30 9.02 -12.93 7.11
CA SER A 30 8.61 -14.34 6.95
C SER A 30 9.75 -15.32 6.62
N ILE A 31 10.96 -14.81 6.30
CA ILE A 31 12.13 -15.64 5.95
C ILE A 31 12.80 -16.24 7.20
N LEU A 32 12.49 -15.75 8.40
CA LEU A 32 13.08 -16.26 9.63
C LEU A 32 12.36 -17.54 10.09
N PRO A 33 13.09 -18.65 10.35
CA PRO A 33 12.48 -19.88 10.85
C PRO A 33 11.77 -19.63 12.21
N PRO A 34 10.70 -20.39 12.53
CA PRO A 34 9.97 -20.27 13.80
C PRO A 34 10.86 -20.35 15.04
N GLU A 35 11.95 -21.12 14.95
CA GLU A 35 12.98 -21.32 15.97
C GLU A 35 13.78 -20.05 16.29
N LEU A 36 13.79 -19.07 15.38
CA LEU A 36 14.40 -17.74 15.56
C LEU A 36 13.35 -16.64 15.85
N GLY A 37 12.11 -17.03 16.18
CA GLY A 37 11.01 -16.11 16.46
C GLY A 37 10.07 -15.87 15.29
N GLY A 38 10.04 -16.75 14.28
CA GLY A 38 9.07 -16.69 13.18
C GLY A 38 7.64 -16.66 13.72
N MET A 39 6.92 -15.59 13.43
CA MET A 39 5.57 -15.33 13.92
C MET A 39 4.54 -15.79 12.88
N ASN A 40 3.31 -16.01 13.31
CA ASN A 40 2.22 -16.28 12.35
C ASN A 40 2.07 -15.09 11.39
N ILE A 41 1.76 -15.31 10.11
CA ILE A 41 1.65 -14.27 9.05
C ILE A 41 0.81 -13.06 9.49
N TRP A 42 -0.24 -13.31 10.27
CA TRP A 42 -1.11 -12.24 10.82
C TRP A 42 -0.41 -11.33 11.83
N MET A 43 0.50 -11.87 12.63
CA MET A 43 1.31 -11.11 13.56
C MET A 43 2.44 -10.36 12.86
N GLU A 44 3.05 -10.96 11.84
CA GLU A 44 4.04 -10.30 10.97
C GLU A 44 3.40 -9.12 10.24
N PHE A 45 2.26 -9.33 9.60
CA PHE A 45 1.46 -8.27 8.99
C PHE A 45 1.13 -7.16 9.99
N LYS A 46 0.71 -7.51 11.21
CA LYS A 46 0.39 -6.55 12.27
C LYS A 46 1.61 -5.75 12.77
N GLN A 47 2.82 -6.29 12.70
CA GLN A 47 4.02 -5.52 13.02
C GLN A 47 4.42 -4.62 11.85
N VAL A 48 4.41 -5.15 10.63
CA VAL A 48 4.89 -4.46 9.44
C VAL A 48 3.97 -3.31 9.08
N TRP A 49 2.64 -3.49 9.04
CA TRP A 49 1.70 -2.44 8.63
C TRP A 49 1.76 -1.15 9.49
N TYR A 50 2.18 -1.24 10.75
CA TYR A 50 2.18 -0.12 11.70
C TYR A 50 3.48 0.70 11.60
N ARG A 51 4.51 0.15 10.95
CA ARG A 51 5.82 0.78 10.76
C ARG A 51 6.19 0.94 9.30
N SER A 52 5.43 0.34 8.39
CA SER A 52 5.69 0.33 6.96
C SER A 52 5.34 1.68 6.33
N VAL A 53 6.38 2.35 5.83
CA VAL A 53 6.23 3.56 5.02
C VAL A 53 5.41 3.25 3.76
N SER A 54 5.64 2.08 3.16
CA SER A 54 4.91 1.63 1.97
C SER A 54 3.42 1.47 2.24
N PHE A 55 3.03 0.92 3.40
CA PHE A 55 1.63 0.80 3.80
C PHE A 55 0.95 2.16 3.96
N TYR A 56 1.58 3.10 4.66
CA TYR A 56 1.04 4.45 4.81
C TYR A 56 0.96 5.21 3.48
N ALA A 57 1.91 4.99 2.57
CA ALA A 57 1.85 5.54 1.22
C ALA A 57 0.64 5.01 0.43
N ILE A 58 0.34 3.71 0.50
CA ILE A 58 -0.87 3.11 -0.12
C ILE A 58 -2.13 3.80 0.41
N ILE A 59 -2.26 3.95 1.73
CA ILE A 59 -3.41 4.61 2.36
C ILE A 59 -3.54 6.05 1.86
N LEU A 60 -2.45 6.82 1.87
CA LEU A 60 -2.47 8.21 1.45
C LEU A 60 -2.85 8.36 -0.02
N ILE A 61 -2.31 7.51 -0.90
CA ILE A 61 -2.66 7.46 -2.33
C ILE A 61 -4.15 7.11 -2.50
N ALA A 62 -4.66 6.12 -1.77
CA ALA A 62 -6.06 5.71 -1.85
C ALA A 62 -7.02 6.81 -1.37
N VAL A 63 -6.73 7.44 -0.23
CA VAL A 63 -7.52 8.55 0.31
C VAL A 63 -7.49 9.74 -0.63
N PHE A 64 -6.32 10.11 -1.15
CA PHE A 64 -6.19 11.23 -2.07
C PHE A 64 -6.91 10.95 -3.41
N TRP A 65 -6.85 9.71 -3.90
CA TRP A 65 -7.59 9.30 -5.10
C TRP A 65 -9.11 9.37 -4.89
N LEU A 66 -9.61 8.90 -3.75
CA LEU A 66 -11.01 9.02 -3.37
C LEU A 66 -11.44 10.49 -3.27
N TYR A 67 -10.62 11.32 -2.64
CA TYR A 67 -10.86 12.77 -2.55
C TYR A 67 -11.01 13.41 -3.94
N LEU A 68 -10.08 13.16 -4.87
CA LEU A 68 -10.17 13.69 -6.23
C LEU A 68 -11.41 13.21 -6.97
N ARG A 69 -11.87 11.98 -6.69
CA ARG A 69 -13.09 11.43 -7.29
C ARG A 69 -14.35 12.07 -6.72
N MET A 70 -14.40 12.31 -5.41
CA MET A 70 -15.51 12.99 -4.74
C MET A 70 -15.58 14.48 -5.12
N PHE A 71 -14.44 15.17 -5.14
CA PHE A 71 -14.36 16.57 -5.54
C PHE A 71 -14.94 16.78 -6.94
N LYS A 72 -14.55 15.92 -7.89
CA LYS A 72 -15.10 15.96 -9.25
C LYS A 72 -16.60 15.60 -9.32
N ALA A 73 -17.13 14.85 -8.36
CA ALA A 73 -18.56 14.53 -8.35
C ALA A 73 -19.43 15.70 -7.88
N LEU A 74 -18.85 16.68 -7.17
CA LEU A 74 -19.54 17.88 -6.68
C LEU A 74 -19.48 19.09 -7.64
N THR A 75 -18.54 19.10 -8.59
CA THR A 75 -18.35 20.17 -9.61
C THR A 75 -18.83 19.73 -10.98
#